data_AF-A0ABD5AUC9-F1
#
_entry.id   AF-A0ABD5AUC9-F1
#
_cell.length_a   1.000
_cell.length_b   1.000
_cell.length_c   1.000
_cell.angle_alpha   90.00
_cell.angle_beta   90.00
_cell.angle_gamma   90.00
#
_symmetry.space_group_name_H-M   'P 1'
#
loop_
_entity.id
_entity.type
_entity.pdbx_description
1 polymer ?
#
loop_
_entity_poly.entity_id
_entity_poly.type
_entity_poly.pdbx_seq_one_letter_code
_entity_poly.pdbx_strand_id
1 'polypeptide(L)' 'MKLNLERLRRVRMRKKITQDELAKALGFKSRSAYSKRETGKATLGADELAIISEILDYDMTYFFD' A
#
# COMPACT_ATOMS: atom_id res chain seq x y z
N MET A 1 3.63 -4.64 16.98
CA MET A 1 3.88 -4.18 15.60
C MET A 1 2.69 -3.38 15.11
N LYS A 2 2.92 -2.17 14.61
CA LYS A 2 1.88 -1.33 13.99
C LYS A 2 2.29 -1.02 12.55
N LEU A 3 1.34 -1.12 11.61
CA LEU A 3 1.59 -0.75 10.21
C LEU A 3 1.82 0.76 10.08
N ASN A 4 2.92 1.14 9.45
CA ASN A 4 3.33 2.51 9.21
C ASN A 4 2.90 2.97 7.81
N LEU A 5 1.68 3.51 7.72
CA LEU A 5 1.08 3.98 6.47
C LEU A 5 1.83 5.16 5.83
N GLU A 6 2.49 6.00 6.63
CA GLU A 6 3.32 7.10 6.12
C GLU A 6 4.60 6.58 5.46
N ARG A 7 5.19 5.50 5.98
CA ARG A 7 6.32 4.80 5.36
C ARG A 7 5.89 4.17 4.04
N LEU A 8 4.74 3.50 4.02
CA LEU A 8 4.16 2.91 2.82
C LEU A 8 3.99 3.96 1.71
N ARG A 9 3.35 5.09 2.04
CA ARG A 9 3.12 6.20 1.10
C ARG A 9 4.43 6.77 0.56
N ARG A 10 5.43 6.99 1.43
CA ARG A 10 6.74 7.50 1.03
C ARG A 10 7.46 6.54 0.07
N VAL A 11 7.44 5.24 0.34
CA VAL A 11 8.03 4.23 -0.56
C VAL A 11 7.34 4.25 -1.93
N ARG A 12 6.00 4.21 -1.95
CA ARG A 12 5.23 4.28 -3.19
C ARG A 12 5.61 5.49 -4.03
N MET A 13 5.67 6.67 -3.41
CA MET A 13 6.05 7.91 -4.11
C MET A 13 7.50 7.87 -4.62
N ARG A 14 8.45 7.32 -3.85
CA ARG A 14 9.85 7.13 -4.29
C ARG A 14 9.97 6.20 -5.49
N LYS A 15 9.16 5.14 -5.54
CA LYS A 15 9.06 4.22 -6.69
C LYS A 15 8.26 4.80 -7.86
N LYS A 16 7.75 6.05 -7.74
CA LYS A 16 6.92 6.74 -8.75
C LYS A 16 5.63 5.98 -9.12
N ILE A 17 5.14 5.14 -8.21
CA ILE A 17 3.90 4.38 -8.40
C ILE A 17 2.74 5.23 -7.92
N THR A 18 1.67 5.30 -8.70
CA THR A 18 0.45 6.03 -8.37
C THR A 18 -0.48 5.18 -7.51
N GLN A 19 -1.43 5.84 -6.83
CA GLN A 19 -2.49 5.13 -6.10
C GLN A 19 -3.43 4.35 -7.05
N ASP A 20 -3.54 4.77 -8.31
CA ASP A 20 -4.38 4.11 -9.30
C ASP A 20 -3.73 2.80 -9.78
N GLU A 21 -2.42 2.80 -9.98
CA GLU A 21 -1.65 1.59 -10.32
C GLU A 21 -1.74 0.53 -9.22
N LEU A 22 -1.57 0.91 -7.94
CA LEU A 22 -1.76 -0.04 -6.84
C LEU A 22 -3.21 -0.49 -6.71
N ALA A 23 -4.18 0.40 -6.92
CA ALA A 23 -5.59 -0.01 -6.92
C ALA A 23 -5.88 -1.07 -7.99
N LYS A 24 -5.35 -0.88 -9.20
CA LYS A 24 -5.48 -1.85 -10.30
C LYS A 24 -4.80 -3.18 -9.98
N ALA A 25 -3.58 -3.14 -9.45
CA ALA A 25 -2.83 -4.34 -9.09
C ALA A 25 -3.51 -5.15 -7.97
N LEU A 26 -4.22 -4.48 -7.06
CA LEU A 26 -5.01 -5.08 -6.00
C LEU A 26 -6.42 -5.51 -6.44
N GLY A 27 -6.76 -5.37 -7.73
CA GLY A 27 -8.08 -5.71 -8.26
C GLY A 27 -9.20 -4.76 -7.80
N PHE A 28 -8.87 -3.58 -7.28
CA PHE A 28 -9.87 -2.60 -6.88
C PHE A 28 -10.46 -1.88 -8.09
N LYS A 29 -11.78 -1.64 -8.02
CA LYS A 29 -12.52 -0.91 -9.07
C LYS A 29 -12.24 0.60 -9.09
N SER A 30 -11.54 1.14 -8.09
CA SER A 30 -11.28 2.58 -8.01
C SER A 30 -10.02 2.91 -7.21
N ARG A 31 -9.33 3.97 -7.65
CA ARG A 31 -8.23 4.61 -6.89
C ARG A 31 -8.62 4.93 -5.44
N SER A 32 -9.87 5.33 -5.20
CA SER A 32 -10.33 5.71 -3.86
C SER A 32 -10.34 4.55 -2.87
N ALA A 33 -10.51 3.30 -3.34
CA ALA A 33 -10.42 2.11 -2.50
C ALA A 33 -9.01 1.92 -1.90
N TYR A 34 -7.97 2.12 -2.71
CA TYR A 34 -6.59 2.11 -2.23
C TYR A 34 -6.28 3.35 -1.37
N SER A 35 -6.72 4.54 -1.80
CA SER A 35 -6.48 5.78 -1.05
C SER A 35 -7.03 5.73 0.37
N LYS A 36 -8.16 5.06 0.62
CA LYS A 36 -8.70 4.88 1.98
C LYS A 36 -7.78 4.02 2.86
N ARG A 37 -7.15 2.99 2.30
CA ARG A 37 -6.18 2.13 3.00
C ARG A 37 -4.89 2.87 3.33
N GLU A 38 -4.31 3.54 2.33
CA GLU A 38 -3.08 4.33 2.52
C GLU A 38 -3.26 5.50 3.51
N THR A 39 -4.49 6.00 3.69
CA THR A 39 -4.80 7.07 4.66
C THR A 39 -5.39 6.56 5.98
N GLY A 40 -5.49 5.23 6.17
CA GLY A 40 -6.02 4.63 7.40
C GLY A 40 -7.54 4.76 7.59
N LYS A 41 -8.27 5.24 6.57
CA LYS A 41 -9.75 5.30 6.56
C LYS A 41 -10.39 3.93 6.35
N ALA A 42 -9.62 2.95 5.88
CA ALA A 42 -9.98 1.55 5.79
C ALA A 42 -8.76 0.70 6.20
N THR A 43 -9.01 -0.47 6.77
CA THR A 43 -7.94 -1.40 7.14
C THR A 43 -7.24 -1.94 5.89
N LEU A 44 -5.90 -1.98 5.92
CA LEU A 44 -5.09 -2.69 4.91
C LEU A 44 -4.88 -4.13 5.40
N GLY A 45 -5.35 -5.10 4.62
CA GLY A 45 -5.22 -6.54 4.93
C GLY A 45 -3.80 -7.07 4.68
N ALA A 46 -3.51 -8.27 5.22
CA ALA A 46 -2.22 -8.92 5.02
C ALA A 46 -1.97 -9.29 3.54
N ASP A 47 -2.97 -9.84 2.86
CA ASP A 47 -2.86 -10.19 1.43
C ASP A 47 -2.61 -8.96 0.55
N GLU A 48 -3.29 -7.85 0.87
CA GLU A 48 -3.08 -6.57 0.19
C GLU A 48 -1.67 -6.05 0.43
N LEU A 49 -1.18 -6.14 1.67
CA LEU A 49 0.19 -5.74 2.01
C LEU A 49 1.24 -6.61 1.33
N ALA A 50 1.00 -7.92 1.17
CA ALA A 50 1.91 -8.82 0.47
C ALA A 50 2.09 -8.38 -0.99
N ILE A 51 1.00 -8.17 -1.71
CA ILE A 51 1.02 -7.70 -3.12
C ILE A 51 1.72 -6.34 -3.22
N ILE A 52 1.39 -5.40 -2.32
CA ILE A 52 2.02 -4.09 -2.28
C ILE A 52 3.53 -4.20 -2.05
N SER A 53 3.96 -5.10 -1.16
CA SER A 53 5.36 -5.30 -0.79
C SER A 53 6.17 -5.84 -1.98
N GLU A 54 5.60 -6.79 -2.73
CA GLU A 54 6.18 -7.27 -3.98
C GLU A 54 6.31 -6.15 -5.03
N ILE A 55 5.26 -5.36 -5.24
CA ILE A 55 5.27 -4.26 -6.22
C ILE A 55 6.28 -3.17 -5.83
N LEU A 56 6.38 -2.86 -4.54
CA LEU A 56 7.27 -1.84 -4.03
C LEU A 56 8.71 -2.35 -3.87
N ASP A 57 8.93 -3.66 -3.97
CA ASP A 57 10.24 -4.32 -3.80
C ASP A 57 10.82 -4.07 -2.40
N TYR A 58 10.01 -4.37 -1.38
CA TYR A 58 10.36 -4.36 0.04
C TYR A 58 9.74 -5.57 0.74
N ASP A 59 10.37 -6.06 1.80
CA ASP A 59 9.75 -7.06 2.68
C ASP A 59 8.56 -6.45 3.45
N MET A 60 7.51 -7.23 3.73
CA MET A 60 6.35 -6.76 4.48
C MET A 60 6.72 -6.14 5.83
N THR A 61 7.70 -6.71 6.54
CA THR A 61 8.16 -6.24 7.85
C THR A 61 8.74 -4.83 7.78
N TYR A 62 9.24 -4.41 6.61
CA TYR A 62 9.71 -3.03 6.40
C TYR A 62 8.62 -2.00 6.64
N PHE A 63 7.33 -2.35 6.50
CA PHE A 63 6.24 -1.42 6.70
C PHE A 63 5.73 -1.34 8.15
N PHE A 64 6.32 -2.08 9.09
CA PHE A 64 5.92 -2.06 10.49
C PHE A 64 6.89 -1.25 11.37
N ASP A 65 6.34 -0.70 12.46
CA ASP A 65 7.07 -0.19 13.62
C ASP A 65 6.99 -1.19 14.80
#